data_AF-A0AA49FKJ6-F1
#
_entry.id   AF-A0AA49FKJ6-F1
#
_cell.length_a   1.000
_cell.length_b   1.000
_cell.length_c   1.000
_cell.angle_alpha   90.00
_cell.angle_beta   90.00
_cell.angle_gamma   90.00
#
_symmetry.space_group_name_H-M   'P 1'
#
loop_
_entity.id
_entity.type
_entity.pdbx_description
1 polymer ?
#
loop_
_entity_poly.entity_id
_entity_poly.type
_entity_poly.pdbx_seq_one_letter_code
_entity_poly.pdbx_strand_id
1 'polypeptide(L)'
;MDKTIIPLTINGMAIEARPDMTLVEAAWHGGVPRVSGVGCLEGVCGSCRVMLRRGKDVTVALACQTFVEAGLEAVFLPPQEAPRHHYKIEELTDSWEMQSRFHEIFPEASRCRHCHGCVKSCPKGIAVEEGVALAAAGRFHDAGEAFFECVMCELCDSACPEQIAPAHVGLFSRRVTAHFHLRPPNLIHRLEELRQGRSGASGDDQ
;
A
#
# COMPACT_ATOMS: atom_id res chain seq x y z
N MET A 1 -28.03 -22.53 -16.34
CA MET A 1 -27.42 -21.39 -15.61
C MET A 1 -27.59 -20.19 -16.51
N ASP A 2 -28.38 -19.23 -16.06
CA ASP A 2 -28.62 -17.99 -16.80
C ASP A 2 -27.29 -17.26 -17.00
N LYS A 3 -26.91 -17.01 -18.26
CA LYS A 3 -25.67 -16.32 -18.61
C LYS A 3 -25.95 -14.83 -18.57
N THR A 4 -26.15 -14.29 -17.37
CA THR A 4 -26.24 -12.84 -17.21
C THR A 4 -24.88 -12.24 -17.58
N ILE A 5 -24.87 -11.44 -18.64
CA ILE A 5 -23.70 -10.72 -19.13
C ILE A 5 -23.84 -9.26 -18.72
N ILE A 6 -22.78 -8.70 -18.14
CA ILE A 6 -22.70 -7.33 -17.67
C ILE A 6 -21.81 -6.53 -18.62
N PRO A 7 -22.34 -5.48 -19.28
CA PRO A 7 -21.53 -4.57 -20.08
C PRO A 7 -20.83 -3.55 -19.17
N LEU A 8 -19.53 -3.35 -19.40
CA LEU A 8 -18.70 -2.36 -18.71
C LEU A 8 -17.60 -1.84 -19.63
N THR A 9 -16.92 -0.78 -19.22
CA THR A 9 -15.75 -0.25 -19.96
C THR A 9 -14.51 -0.36 -19.11
N ILE A 10 -13.44 -0.96 -19.64
CA ILE A 10 -12.13 -1.07 -18.98
C ILE A 10 -11.06 -0.46 -19.88
N ASN A 11 -10.31 0.53 -19.37
CA ASN A 11 -9.28 1.26 -20.11
C ASN A 11 -9.78 1.80 -21.47
N GLY A 12 -11.05 2.22 -21.53
CA GLY A 12 -11.70 2.74 -22.74
C GLY A 12 -12.22 1.67 -23.72
N MET A 13 -12.09 0.39 -23.40
CA MET A 13 -12.62 -0.72 -24.21
C MET A 13 -13.93 -1.24 -23.62
N ALA A 14 -14.93 -1.45 -24.47
CA ALA A 14 -16.18 -2.09 -24.06
C ALA A 14 -15.95 -3.60 -23.87
N ILE A 15 -16.38 -4.12 -22.73
CA ILE A 15 -16.20 -5.51 -22.30
C ILE A 15 -17.55 -6.08 -21.88
N GLU A 16 -17.73 -7.37 -22.13
CA GLU A 16 -18.82 -8.18 -21.60
C GLU A 16 -18.24 -9.18 -20.61
N ALA A 17 -18.72 -9.12 -19.36
CA ALA A 17 -18.20 -9.96 -18.28
C ALA A 17 -19.33 -10.64 -17.51
N ARG A 18 -18.99 -11.72 -16.80
CA ARG A 18 -19.92 -12.38 -15.88
C ARG A 18 -19.91 -11.66 -14.52
N PRO A 19 -21.03 -11.64 -13.78
CA PRO A 19 -21.14 -10.94 -12.49
C PRO A 19 -20.18 -11.44 -11.40
N ASP A 20 -19.70 -12.68 -11.50
CA ASP A 20 -18.75 -13.28 -10.57
C ASP A 20 -17.30 -12.83 -10.81
N MET A 21 -17.02 -12.12 -11.91
CA MET A 21 -15.67 -11.66 -12.24
C MET A 21 -15.31 -10.39 -11.48
N THR A 22 -14.08 -10.35 -11.00
CA THR A 22 -13.38 -9.12 -10.62
C THR A 22 -13.01 -8.30 -11.86
N LEU A 23 -12.65 -7.03 -11.67
CA LEU A 23 -12.19 -6.17 -12.76
C LEU A 23 -10.91 -6.68 -13.43
N VAL A 24 -10.04 -7.37 -12.69
CA VAL A 24 -8.85 -8.01 -13.26
C VAL A 24 -9.24 -9.15 -14.19
N GLU A 25 -10.11 -10.05 -13.71
CA GLU A 25 -10.57 -11.21 -14.50
C GLU A 25 -11.36 -10.76 -15.73
N ALA A 26 -12.22 -9.75 -15.60
CA ALA A 26 -12.97 -9.17 -16.70
C ALA A 26 -12.04 -8.54 -17.76
N ALA A 27 -10.99 -7.83 -17.32
CA ALA A 27 -10.03 -7.22 -18.23
C ALA A 27 -9.24 -8.28 -19.02
N TRP A 28 -8.80 -9.37 -18.36
CA TRP A 28 -8.16 -10.50 -19.04
C TRP A 28 -9.12 -11.25 -19.96
N HIS A 29 -10.35 -11.49 -19.51
CA HIS A 29 -11.38 -12.16 -20.31
C HIS A 29 -11.69 -11.39 -21.60
N GLY A 30 -11.84 -10.08 -21.51
CA GLY A 30 -12.12 -9.20 -22.63
C GLY A 30 -10.90 -8.81 -23.47
N GLY A 31 -9.73 -9.39 -23.20
CA GLY A 31 -8.51 -9.15 -23.98
C GLY A 31 -7.98 -7.71 -23.90
N VAL A 32 -8.23 -7.00 -22.79
CA VAL A 32 -7.74 -5.64 -22.58
C VAL A 32 -6.21 -5.67 -22.56
N PRO A 33 -5.53 -5.02 -23.50
CA PRO A 33 -4.08 -5.01 -23.54
C PRO A 33 -3.53 -4.17 -22.39
N ARG A 34 -2.32 -4.49 -21.94
CA ARG A 34 -1.56 -3.67 -20.96
C ARG A 34 -2.21 -3.51 -19.59
N VAL A 35 -3.00 -4.49 -19.14
CA VAL A 35 -3.30 -4.65 -17.70
C VAL A 35 -2.00 -5.06 -17.00
N SER A 36 -1.23 -4.06 -16.59
CA SER A 36 0.02 -4.20 -15.83
C SER A 36 -0.20 -3.79 -14.37
N GLY A 37 0.74 -4.16 -13.49
CA GLY A 37 0.57 -3.89 -12.06
C GLY A 37 -0.44 -4.82 -11.39
N VAL A 38 -0.58 -6.08 -11.82
CA VAL A 38 -1.36 -7.09 -11.09
C VAL A 38 -0.39 -8.08 -10.44
N GLY A 39 -0.64 -8.44 -9.18
CA GLY A 39 0.19 -9.34 -8.39
C GLY A 39 -0.63 -10.43 -7.73
N CYS A 40 -0.93 -10.26 -6.44
CA CYS A 40 -1.43 -11.32 -5.56
C CYS A 40 -2.90 -11.72 -5.75
N LEU A 41 -3.71 -10.96 -6.48
CA LEU A 41 -5.17 -11.16 -6.68
C LEU A 41 -6.06 -11.16 -5.42
N GLU A 42 -5.48 -10.99 -4.23
CA GLU A 42 -6.20 -11.01 -2.95
C GLU A 42 -6.15 -9.68 -2.17
N GLY A 43 -5.75 -8.58 -2.82
CA GLY A 43 -5.72 -7.26 -2.19
C GLY A 43 -4.59 -7.04 -1.17
N VAL A 44 -3.56 -7.87 -1.19
CA VAL A 44 -2.42 -7.83 -0.24
C VAL A 44 -1.20 -7.08 -0.79
N CYS A 45 -0.96 -7.13 -2.10
CA CYS A 45 0.20 -6.49 -2.72
C CYS A 45 -0.01 -5.01 -3.12
N GLY A 46 -1.26 -4.53 -3.10
CA GLY A 46 -1.60 -3.14 -3.46
C GLY A 46 -1.42 -2.75 -4.94
N SER A 47 -1.02 -3.67 -5.83
CA SER A 47 -0.55 -3.32 -7.18
C SER A 47 -1.67 -2.94 -8.16
N CYS A 48 -2.81 -3.64 -8.10
CA CYS A 48 -3.87 -3.61 -9.13
C CYS A 48 -4.82 -2.40 -8.99
N ARG A 49 -4.24 -1.21 -8.89
CA ARG A 49 -4.93 0.03 -8.60
C ARG A 49 -5.84 0.42 -9.76
N VAL A 50 -7.05 0.86 -9.43
CA VAL A 50 -8.04 1.22 -10.43
C VAL A 50 -8.83 2.45 -10.00
N MET A 51 -9.11 3.32 -10.95
CA MET A 51 -10.09 4.39 -10.82
C MET A 51 -11.42 3.92 -11.40
N LEU A 52 -12.50 4.15 -10.67
CA LEU A 52 -13.84 3.68 -10.96
C LEU A 52 -14.76 4.88 -11.14
N ARG A 53 -15.52 4.91 -12.23
CA ARG A 53 -16.54 5.92 -12.47
C ARG A 53 -17.93 5.29 -12.57
N ARG A 54 -18.82 5.76 -11.68
CA ARG A 54 -20.25 5.41 -11.65
C ARG A 54 -21.06 6.67 -11.93
N GLY A 55 -21.32 6.94 -13.20
CA GLY A 55 -21.93 8.20 -13.62
C GLY A 55 -21.03 9.40 -13.29
N LYS A 56 -21.44 10.21 -12.30
CA LYS A 56 -20.70 11.38 -11.81
C LYS A 56 -19.77 11.06 -10.62
N ASP A 57 -19.93 9.91 -9.99
CA ASP A 57 -19.12 9.50 -8.85
C ASP A 57 -17.80 8.87 -9.33
N VAL A 58 -16.69 9.29 -8.74
CA VAL A 58 -15.35 8.81 -9.07
C VAL A 58 -14.68 8.35 -7.78
N THR A 59 -14.33 7.06 -7.75
CA THR A 59 -13.68 6.40 -6.61
C THR A 59 -12.44 5.66 -7.07
N VAL A 60 -11.67 5.14 -6.13
CA VAL A 60 -10.51 4.28 -6.41
C VAL A 60 -10.61 3.01 -5.59
N ALA A 61 -10.04 1.92 -6.10
CA ALA A 61 -10.07 0.62 -5.44
C ALA A 61 -8.90 -0.27 -5.87
N LEU A 62 -8.88 -1.50 -5.35
CA LEU A 62 -8.08 -2.59 -5.88
C LEU A 62 -8.95 -3.42 -6.84
N ALA A 63 -8.52 -3.55 -8.09
CA ALA A 63 -9.28 -4.20 -9.15
C ALA A 63 -9.55 -5.69 -8.84
N CYS A 64 -8.63 -6.38 -8.18
CA CYS A 64 -8.82 -7.78 -7.78
C CYS A 64 -9.83 -7.99 -6.64
N GLN A 65 -10.26 -6.92 -5.98
CA GLN A 65 -11.29 -6.96 -4.93
C GLN A 65 -12.56 -6.20 -5.33
N THR A 66 -12.65 -5.78 -6.59
CA THR A 66 -13.82 -5.07 -7.12
C THR A 66 -14.47 -5.94 -8.17
N PHE A 67 -15.74 -6.28 -7.98
CA PHE A 67 -16.52 -7.04 -8.95
C PHE A 67 -17.05 -6.15 -10.08
N VAL A 68 -17.38 -6.77 -11.21
CA VAL A 68 -17.98 -6.06 -12.33
C VAL A 68 -19.38 -5.56 -12.00
N GLU A 69 -19.72 -4.37 -12.51
CA GLU A 69 -21.02 -3.74 -12.36
C GLU A 69 -21.47 -3.18 -13.71
N ALA A 70 -22.78 -3.19 -13.97
CA ALA A 70 -23.32 -2.71 -15.25
C ALA A 70 -23.08 -1.21 -15.42
N GLY A 71 -22.47 -0.83 -16.55
CA GLY A 71 -22.16 0.56 -16.88
C GLY A 71 -21.01 1.15 -16.07
N LEU A 72 -20.25 0.34 -15.33
CA LEU A 72 -19.03 0.77 -14.65
C LEU A 72 -17.95 1.11 -15.67
N GLU A 73 -17.25 2.22 -15.46
CA GLU A 73 -16.05 2.54 -16.21
C GLU A 73 -14.83 2.46 -15.30
N ALA A 74 -13.88 1.61 -15.65
CA ALA A 74 -12.69 1.34 -14.88
C ALA A 74 -11.44 1.71 -15.68
N VAL A 75 -10.49 2.38 -15.02
CA VAL A 75 -9.17 2.69 -15.60
C VAL A 75 -8.10 2.21 -14.64
N PHE A 76 -7.29 1.25 -15.09
CA PHE A 76 -6.13 0.78 -14.35
C PHE A 76 -5.10 1.90 -14.27
N LEU A 77 -4.66 2.20 -13.06
CA LEU A 77 -3.71 3.28 -12.82
C LEU A 77 -2.28 2.73 -12.97
N PRO A 78 -1.43 3.39 -13.77
CA PRO A 78 -0.01 3.01 -13.83
C PRO A 78 0.65 3.20 -12.46
N PRO A 79 1.82 2.57 -12.21
CA PRO A 79 2.69 2.88 -11.07
C PRO A 79 2.89 4.40 -10.95
N GLN A 80 2.85 4.93 -9.74
CA GLN A 80 3.13 6.34 -9.51
C GLN A 80 4.64 6.49 -9.36
N GLU A 81 5.20 7.61 -9.84
CA GLU A 81 6.57 7.97 -9.49
C GLU A 81 6.56 8.48 -8.04
N ALA A 82 6.68 7.55 -7.09
CA ALA A 82 6.76 7.93 -5.69
C ALA A 82 8.09 8.68 -5.42
N PRO A 83 8.10 9.67 -4.51
CA PRO A 83 9.33 10.32 -4.09
C PRO A 83 10.31 9.28 -3.52
N ARG A 84 11.58 9.36 -3.93
CA ARG A 84 12.63 8.48 -3.40
C ARG A 84 13.23 9.12 -2.15
N HIS A 85 12.74 8.70 -0.99
CA HIS A 85 13.33 9.09 0.29
C HIS A 85 14.53 8.21 0.62
N HIS A 86 15.70 8.83 0.81
CA HIS A 86 16.94 8.15 1.19
C HIS A 86 17.28 8.46 2.65
N TYR A 87 17.31 7.43 3.49
CA TYR A 87 17.70 7.51 4.89
C TYR A 87 18.23 6.15 5.36
N LYS A 88 19.10 6.18 6.38
CA LYS A 88 19.51 4.99 7.12
C LYS A 88 18.90 5.06 8.50
N ILE A 89 18.18 4.01 8.88
CA ILE A 89 17.46 4.00 10.17
C ILE A 89 18.46 3.94 11.33
N GLU A 90 19.62 3.32 11.11
CA GLU A 90 20.71 3.19 12.08
C GLU A 90 21.35 4.54 12.44
N GLU A 91 21.18 5.57 11.60
CA GLU A 91 21.65 6.93 11.86
C GLU A 91 20.65 7.74 12.73
N LEU A 92 19.47 7.20 13.01
CA LEU A 92 18.49 7.80 13.91
C LEU A 92 18.80 7.25 15.31
N THR A 93 19.30 8.07 16.22
CA THR A 93 19.79 7.56 17.52
C THR A 93 18.85 7.88 18.69
N ASP A 94 18.16 9.01 18.63
CA ASP A 94 17.19 9.44 19.63
C ASP A 94 15.92 10.05 19.00
N SER A 95 14.92 10.33 19.84
CA SER A 95 13.62 10.85 19.42
C SER A 95 13.68 12.26 18.81
N TRP A 96 14.60 13.11 19.26
CA TRP A 96 14.74 14.48 18.77
C TRP A 96 15.37 14.50 17.38
N GLU A 97 16.47 13.77 17.20
CA GLU A 97 17.09 13.59 15.90
C GLU A 97 16.12 12.96 14.92
N MET A 98 15.39 11.92 15.33
CA MET A 98 14.39 11.26 14.50
C MET A 98 13.30 12.21 14.01
N GLN A 99 12.76 13.07 14.89
CA GLN A 99 11.76 14.06 14.49
C GLN A 99 12.33 15.10 13.53
N SER A 100 13.56 15.60 13.79
CA SER A 100 14.23 16.53 12.88
C SER A 100 14.45 15.92 11.49
N ARG A 101 15.01 14.71 11.45
CA ARG A 101 15.24 13.97 10.20
C ARG A 101 13.93 13.64 9.49
N PHE A 102 12.86 13.33 10.21
CA PHE A 102 11.54 13.12 9.61
C PHE A 102 11.07 14.38 8.85
N HIS A 103 11.20 15.57 9.43
CA HIS A 103 10.82 16.81 8.76
C HIS A 103 11.75 17.20 7.59
N GLU A 104 12.99 16.71 7.57
CA GLU A 104 13.87 16.81 6.39
C GLU A 104 13.47 15.84 5.28
N ILE A 105 13.07 14.61 5.65
CA ILE A 105 12.72 13.56 4.70
C ILE A 105 11.32 13.79 4.11
N PHE A 106 10.37 14.23 4.93
CA PHE A 106 8.96 14.48 4.61
C PHE A 106 8.53 15.91 5.00
N PRO A 107 9.15 16.96 4.42
CA PRO A 107 8.83 18.35 4.74
C PRO A 107 7.37 18.73 4.46
N GLU A 108 6.70 17.98 3.60
CA GLU A 108 5.30 18.14 3.23
C GLU A 108 4.32 17.57 4.27
N ALA A 109 4.74 16.64 5.13
CA ALA A 109 3.84 15.98 6.09
C ALA A 109 3.14 16.98 7.03
N SER A 110 3.85 18.05 7.43
CA SER A 110 3.31 19.12 8.27
C SER A 110 2.33 20.06 7.54
N ARG A 111 2.13 19.89 6.23
CA ARG A 111 1.23 20.72 5.42
C ARG A 111 -0.18 20.14 5.31
N CYS A 112 -0.46 19.03 6.00
CA CYS A 112 -1.77 18.40 5.98
C CYS A 112 -2.90 19.40 6.30
N ARG A 113 -3.89 19.48 5.41
CA ARG A 113 -5.04 20.40 5.52
C ARG A 113 -6.35 19.73 5.93
N HIS A 114 -6.28 18.49 6.41
CA HIS A 114 -7.44 17.72 6.89
C HIS A 114 -8.59 17.61 5.89
N CYS A 115 -8.28 17.32 4.62
CA CYS A 115 -9.29 17.22 3.56
C CYS A 115 -9.95 15.83 3.46
N HIS A 116 -9.46 14.83 4.20
CA HIS A 116 -9.93 13.45 4.20
C HIS A 116 -9.86 12.71 2.85
N GLY A 117 -9.17 13.26 1.85
CA GLY A 117 -9.00 12.62 0.54
C GLY A 117 -8.31 11.27 0.62
N CYS A 118 -7.21 11.20 1.40
CA CYS A 118 -6.44 9.98 1.62
C CYS A 118 -7.20 8.89 2.42
N VAL A 119 -8.11 9.30 3.31
CA VAL A 119 -8.97 8.38 4.05
C VAL A 119 -10.01 7.76 3.11
N LYS A 120 -10.66 8.58 2.29
CA LYS A 120 -11.65 8.11 1.31
C LYS A 120 -11.05 7.23 0.22
N SER A 121 -9.78 7.42 -0.13
CA SER A 121 -9.12 6.64 -1.18
C SER A 121 -8.48 5.35 -0.68
N CYS A 122 -8.42 5.11 0.64
CA CYS A 122 -7.76 3.93 1.19
C CYS A 122 -8.67 2.69 1.10
N PRO A 123 -8.34 1.67 0.27
CA PRO A 123 -9.17 0.47 0.15
C PRO A 123 -9.11 -0.43 1.39
N LYS A 124 -8.15 -0.18 2.30
CA LYS A 124 -7.98 -0.91 3.57
C LYS A 124 -8.66 -0.22 4.75
N GLY A 125 -9.34 0.92 4.53
CA GLY A 125 -10.04 1.65 5.59
C GLY A 125 -9.12 2.25 6.66
N ILE A 126 -7.86 2.49 6.33
CA ILE A 126 -6.87 3.06 7.26
C ILE A 126 -7.22 4.51 7.57
N ALA A 127 -7.05 4.93 8.83
CA ALA A 127 -7.10 6.32 9.26
C ALA A 127 -5.84 7.08 8.80
N VAL A 128 -5.65 7.18 7.47
CA VAL A 128 -4.41 7.67 6.86
C VAL A 128 -4.05 9.08 7.31
N GLU A 129 -5.05 9.97 7.39
CA GLU A 129 -4.85 11.35 7.83
C GLU A 129 -4.34 11.43 9.27
N GLU A 130 -4.91 10.63 10.18
CA GLU A 130 -4.49 10.57 11.58
C GLU A 130 -3.06 10.02 11.69
N GLY A 131 -2.74 8.95 10.95
CA GLY A 131 -1.39 8.40 10.92
C GLY A 131 -0.34 9.43 10.45
N VAL A 132 -0.65 10.24 9.44
CA VAL A 132 0.22 11.33 9.00
C VAL A 132 0.38 12.40 10.09
N ALA A 133 -0.71 12.78 10.75
CA ALA A 133 -0.67 13.77 11.84
C ALA A 133 0.16 13.27 13.04
N LEU A 134 0.03 11.99 13.41
CA LEU A 134 0.82 11.36 14.45
C LEU A 134 2.31 11.37 14.10
N ALA A 135 2.67 11.01 12.86
CA ALA A 135 4.06 11.04 12.40
C ALA A 135 4.63 12.46 12.41
N ALA A 136 3.88 13.46 11.93
CA ALA A 136 4.28 14.86 11.96
C ALA A 136 4.47 15.41 13.39
N ALA A 137 3.77 14.85 14.37
CA ALA A 137 3.94 15.16 15.79
C ALA A 137 5.05 14.34 16.49
N GLY A 138 5.81 13.52 15.75
CA GLY A 138 6.86 12.66 16.30
C GLY A 138 6.35 11.39 17.00
N ARG A 139 5.05 11.07 16.92
CA ARG A 139 4.45 9.86 17.50
C ARG A 139 4.56 8.67 16.54
N PHE A 140 5.80 8.28 16.22
CA PHE A 140 6.09 7.28 15.18
C PHE A 140 5.56 5.88 15.48
N HIS A 141 5.53 5.47 16.75
CA HIS A 141 4.93 4.21 17.17
C HIS A 141 3.45 4.16 16.79
N ASP A 142 2.69 5.16 17.23
CA ASP A 142 1.24 5.21 17.01
C ASP A 142 0.91 5.39 15.52
N ALA A 143 1.71 6.18 14.80
CA ALA A 143 1.63 6.25 13.35
C ALA A 143 1.92 4.90 12.68
N GLY A 144 2.93 4.16 13.17
CA GLY A 144 3.28 2.82 12.70
C GLY A 144 2.11 1.84 12.84
N GLU A 145 1.45 1.86 14.00
CA GLU A 145 0.25 1.05 14.28
C GLU A 145 -0.94 1.46 13.39
N ALA A 146 -1.18 2.77 13.22
CA ALA A 146 -2.23 3.25 12.31
C ALA A 146 -2.02 2.74 10.87
N PHE A 147 -0.77 2.63 10.42
CA PHE A 147 -0.42 2.15 9.09
C PHE A 147 -0.12 0.64 9.01
N PHE A 148 -0.36 -0.15 10.05
CA PHE A 148 0.05 -1.56 10.11
C PHE A 148 -0.46 -2.39 8.92
N GLU A 149 -1.74 -2.22 8.57
CA GLU A 149 -2.43 -2.89 7.45
C GLU A 149 -2.11 -2.29 6.07
N CYS A 150 -1.21 -1.30 5.98
CA CYS A 150 -0.88 -0.64 4.73
C CYS A 150 -0.17 -1.60 3.77
N VAL A 151 -0.83 -1.85 2.64
CA VAL A 151 -0.36 -2.70 1.53
C VAL A 151 0.44 -1.93 0.46
N MET A 152 0.85 -0.69 0.75
CA MET A 152 1.62 0.16 -0.17
C MET A 152 0.96 0.33 -1.55
N CYS A 153 -0.37 0.46 -1.59
CA CYS A 153 -1.08 0.78 -2.84
C CYS A 153 -0.95 2.25 -3.24
N GLU A 154 -0.54 3.17 -2.35
CA GLU A 154 -0.30 4.59 -2.66
C GLU A 154 -1.52 5.34 -3.27
N LEU A 155 -2.74 4.79 -3.19
CA LEU A 155 -3.96 5.50 -3.60
C LEU A 155 -4.23 6.74 -2.74
N CYS A 156 -3.70 6.76 -1.52
CA CYS A 156 -3.70 7.93 -0.64
C CYS A 156 -2.74 9.02 -1.10
N ASP A 157 -1.61 8.64 -1.70
CA ASP A 157 -0.59 9.56 -2.22
C ASP A 157 -1.16 10.34 -3.41
N SER A 158 -1.79 9.65 -4.37
CA SER A 158 -2.47 10.30 -5.50
C SER A 158 -3.67 11.17 -5.10
N ALA A 159 -4.28 10.90 -3.95
CA ALA A 159 -5.42 11.65 -3.45
C ALA A 159 -5.04 12.89 -2.63
N CYS A 160 -3.75 13.07 -2.31
CA CYS A 160 -3.30 14.17 -1.46
C CYS A 160 -3.03 15.46 -2.28
N PRO A 161 -3.80 16.54 -2.09
CA PRO A 161 -3.56 17.80 -2.81
C PRO A 161 -2.27 18.50 -2.36
N GLU A 162 -1.80 18.22 -1.15
CA GLU A 162 -0.56 18.77 -0.58
C GLU A 162 0.69 17.98 -1.01
N GLN A 163 0.50 16.97 -1.87
CA GLN A 163 1.56 16.08 -2.39
C GLN A 163 2.34 15.37 -1.28
N ILE A 164 1.67 15.12 -0.14
CA ILE A 164 2.16 14.18 0.85
C ILE A 164 2.16 12.80 0.21
N ALA A 165 3.17 11.98 0.52
CA ALA A 165 3.15 10.54 0.25
C ALA A 165 2.79 9.76 1.54
N PRO A 166 1.52 9.71 1.99
CA PRO A 166 1.14 9.05 3.24
C PRO A 166 1.58 7.60 3.34
N ALA A 167 1.56 6.83 2.25
CA ALA A 167 2.02 5.43 2.29
C ALA A 167 3.50 5.34 2.70
N HIS A 168 4.32 6.30 2.25
CA HIS A 168 5.75 6.37 2.56
C HIS A 168 6.02 6.91 3.97
N VAL A 169 5.23 7.87 4.44
CA VAL A 169 5.22 8.33 5.85
C VAL A 169 4.89 7.16 6.79
N GLY A 170 3.86 6.37 6.44
CA GLY A 170 3.49 5.17 7.19
C GLY A 170 4.58 4.10 7.17
N LEU A 171 5.21 3.87 6.00
CA LEU A 171 6.33 2.94 5.88
C LEU A 171 7.53 3.37 6.73
N PHE A 172 7.89 4.65 6.73
CA PHE A 172 8.93 5.19 7.61
C PHE A 172 8.60 4.93 9.08
N SER A 173 7.36 5.26 9.49
CA SER A 173 6.90 5.10 10.87
C SER A 173 6.96 3.63 11.32
N ARG A 174 6.52 2.69 10.47
CA ARG A 174 6.63 1.24 10.71
C ARG A 174 8.07 0.75 10.82
N ARG A 175 8.95 1.27 9.95
CA ARG A 175 10.39 0.93 9.94
C ARG A 175 11.10 1.40 11.19
N VAL A 176 10.88 2.66 11.58
CA VAL A 176 11.37 3.23 12.84
C VAL A 176 10.87 2.38 14.00
N THR A 177 9.56 2.15 14.06
CA THR A 177 8.94 1.34 15.11
C THR A 177 9.61 -0.02 15.21
N ALA A 178 9.71 -0.78 14.11
CA ALA A 178 10.34 -2.09 14.08
C ALA A 178 11.83 -2.07 14.47
N HIS A 179 12.57 -1.01 14.12
CA HIS A 179 14.00 -0.89 14.44
C HIS A 179 14.25 -0.72 15.94
N PHE A 180 13.44 0.11 16.61
CA PHE A 180 13.56 0.35 18.06
C PHE A 180 12.78 -0.66 18.91
N HIS A 181 12.00 -1.55 18.29
CA HIS A 181 11.31 -2.62 19.00
C HIS A 181 12.28 -3.69 19.50
N LEU A 182 11.95 -4.26 20.66
CA LEU A 182 12.64 -5.44 21.17
C LEU A 182 12.43 -6.62 20.23
N ARG A 183 13.50 -7.37 19.98
CA ARG A 183 13.41 -8.62 19.22
C ARG A 183 12.55 -9.61 20.00
N PRO A 184 11.55 -10.25 19.37
CA PRO A 184 10.68 -11.17 20.08
C PRO A 184 11.47 -12.43 20.50
N PRO A 185 11.18 -13.04 21.66
CA PRO A 185 11.98 -14.15 22.20
C PRO A 185 12.11 -15.35 21.25
N ASN A 186 11.05 -15.66 20.49
CA ASN A 186 11.07 -16.73 19.50
C ASN A 186 12.07 -16.47 18.36
N LEU A 187 12.26 -15.22 17.94
CA LEU A 187 13.30 -14.86 16.97
C LEU A 187 14.69 -15.06 17.57
N ILE A 188 14.90 -14.65 18.82
CA ILE A 188 16.19 -14.82 19.51
C ILE A 188 16.55 -16.30 19.61
N HIS A 189 15.62 -17.14 20.10
CA HIS A 189 15.82 -18.58 20.17
C HIS A 189 16.10 -19.20 18.80
N ARG A 190 15.33 -18.83 17.76
CA ARG A 190 15.54 -19.37 16.41
C ARG A 190 16.91 -18.97 15.84
N LEU A 191 17.39 -17.77 16.12
CA LEU A 191 18.73 -17.33 15.71
C LEU A 191 19.83 -18.11 16.43
N GLU A 192 19.64 -18.45 17.70
CA GLU A 192 20.56 -19.29 18.47
C GLU A 192 20.62 -20.72 17.92
N GLU A 193 19.46 -21.34 17.65
CA GLU A 193 19.37 -22.66 17.00
C GLU A 193 20.15 -22.69 15.68
N LEU A 194 19.98 -21.68 14.83
CA LEU A 194 20.65 -21.59 13.54
C LEU A 194 22.17 -21.42 13.68
N ARG A 195 22.64 -20.69 14.69
CA ARG A 195 24.08 -20.54 14.98
C ARG A 195 24.68 -21.87 15.45
N GLN A 196 23.98 -22.57 16.33
CA GLN A 196 24.42 -23.88 16.85
C GLN A 196 24.40 -24.97 15.76
N GLY A 197 23.37 -24.99 14.90
CA GLY A 197 23.25 -25.94 13.78
C GLY A 197 24.26 -25.72 12.65
N ARG A 198 24.68 -24.47 12.40
CA ARG A 198 25.78 -24.17 11.46
C ARG A 198 27.15 -24.64 11.96
N SER A 199 27.35 -24.73 13.28
CA SER A 199 28.59 -25.24 13.87
C SER A 199 28.72 -26.77 13.78
N GLY A 200 27.68 -27.49 13.34
CA GLY A 200 27.68 -28.95 13.15
C GLY A 200 27.96 -29.42 11.71
N ALA A 201 28.09 -28.50 10.73
CA ALA A 201 28.29 -28.83 9.32
C ALA A 201 29.74 -28.59 8.83
N SER A 202 30.71 -28.53 9.73
CA SER A 202 32.15 -28.47 9.41
C SER A 202 32.88 -29.77 9.80
N GLY A 203 32.25 -30.91 9.53
CA GLY A 203 32.83 -32.23 9.67
C GLY A 203 32.19 -33.16 8.66
N ASP A 204 33.00 -33.67 7.74
CA ASP A 204 32.71 -34.66 6.70
C ASP A 204 32.41 -34.10 5.29
N ASP A 205 33.47 -33.61 4.64
CA ASP A 205 33.71 -33.88 3.22
C ASP A 205 35.09 -34.54 3.11
N GLN A 206 35.09 -35.82 2.69
CA GLN A 206 36.24 -36.58 2.21
C GLN A 206 36.64 -36.13 0.80
#